data_AF-A0A1Q1FFP1-F1
#
_entry.id   AF-A0A1Q1FFP1-F1
#
_cell.length_a   1.000
_cell.length_b   1.000
_cell.length_c   1.000
_cell.angle_alpha   90.00
_cell.angle_beta   90.00
_cell.angle_gamma   90.00
#
_symmetry.space_group_name_H-M   'P 1'
#
loop_
_entity.id
_entity.type
_entity.pdbx_description
1 polymer ?
#
loop_
_entity_poly.entity_id
_entity_poly.type
_entity_poly.pdbx_seq_one_letter_code
_entity_poly.pdbx_strand_id
1 'polypeptide(L)'
;MPAEPTTGTGAAPELVDVVELFTSNNAVRWSSAPAVRAANLHDHKSLLFAPHPDRQALVAVATTEAIDGRSQENAVRIRSDRGNHALPKELLEHLGADFDAVDTGSLRVAIFATDGLLVFQPATTVAECPVPADLIEATRAGQ
;
A
#
# COMPACT_ATOMS: atom_id res chain seq x y z
N MET A 1 -17.22 26.80 -24.98
CA MET A 1 -17.06 25.35 -24.81
C MET A 1 -16.33 25.14 -23.50
N PRO A 2 -16.95 24.58 -22.45
CA PRO A 2 -16.20 24.21 -21.26
C PRO A 2 -15.28 23.03 -21.60
N ALA A 3 -14.03 23.10 -21.17
CA ALA A 3 -13.09 21.98 -21.28
C ALA A 3 -13.64 20.81 -20.46
N GLU A 4 -13.81 19.67 -21.11
CA GLU A 4 -14.10 18.40 -20.44
C GLU A 4 -12.96 18.12 -19.46
N PRO A 5 -13.23 17.88 -18.16
CA PRO A 5 -12.21 17.35 -17.29
C PRO A 5 -11.82 16.00 -17.87
N THR A 6 -10.58 15.89 -18.33
CA THR A 6 -9.98 14.61 -18.68
C THR A 6 -9.92 13.83 -17.37
N THR A 7 -10.96 13.04 -17.12
CA THR A 7 -10.94 11.98 -16.11
C THR A 7 -9.74 11.13 -16.46
N GLY A 8 -8.62 11.39 -15.81
CA GLY A 8 -7.49 10.48 -15.81
C GLY A 8 -8.06 9.17 -15.32
N THR A 9 -8.30 8.24 -16.23
CA THR A 9 -8.53 6.85 -15.87
C THR A 9 -7.23 6.41 -15.21
N GLY A 10 -7.14 6.61 -13.89
CA GLY A 10 -6.13 5.95 -13.09
C GLY A 10 -6.33 4.48 -13.36
N ALA A 11 -5.38 3.84 -14.04
CA ALA A 11 -5.47 2.44 -14.38
C ALA A 11 -5.79 1.67 -13.10
N ALA A 12 -6.85 0.86 -13.13
CA ALA A 12 -7.26 0.10 -11.96
C ALA A 12 -6.07 -0.73 -11.48
N PRO A 13 -5.77 -0.76 -10.16
CA PRO A 13 -4.64 -1.52 -9.66
C PRO A 13 -4.86 -3.01 -9.94
N GLU A 14 -3.90 -3.60 -10.64
CA GLU A 14 -3.95 -5.00 -11.02
C GLU A 14 -3.18 -5.84 -10.00
N LEU A 15 -3.57 -7.10 -9.84
CA LEU A 15 -2.83 -8.03 -8.99
C LEU A 15 -1.44 -8.24 -9.57
N VAL A 16 -0.42 -7.78 -8.85
CA VAL A 16 0.98 -7.85 -9.30
C VAL A 16 1.77 -8.94 -8.60
N ASP A 17 1.44 -9.23 -7.34
CA ASP A 17 2.18 -10.21 -6.55
C ASP A 17 1.36 -10.69 -5.35
N VAL A 18 1.77 -11.83 -4.79
CA VAL A 18 1.25 -12.34 -3.50
C VAL A 18 2.44 -12.63 -2.61
N VAL A 19 2.58 -11.86 -1.53
CA VAL A 19 3.75 -11.92 -0.64
C VAL A 19 3.38 -12.40 0.75
N GLU A 20 4.35 -12.99 1.42
CA GLU A 20 4.30 -13.26 2.85
C GLU A 20 4.78 -12.03 3.61
N LEU A 21 3.97 -11.58 4.57
CA LEU A 21 4.37 -10.56 5.52
C LEU A 21 5.28 -11.20 6.56
N PHE A 22 6.32 -10.47 6.97
CA PHE A 22 7.26 -10.95 7.98
C PHE A 22 7.58 -9.85 8.98
N THR A 23 7.87 -10.23 10.22
CA THR A 23 8.30 -9.33 11.27
C THR A 23 9.83 -9.16 11.21
N SER A 24 10.31 -7.93 11.39
CA SER A 24 11.75 -7.66 11.51
C SER A 24 11.97 -6.33 12.20
N ASN A 25 12.83 -6.31 13.23
CA ASN A 25 13.06 -5.14 14.10
C ASN A 25 11.76 -4.54 14.65
N ASN A 26 10.84 -5.40 15.11
CA ASN A 26 9.54 -4.99 15.66
C ASN A 26 8.66 -4.19 14.66
N ALA A 27 8.88 -4.39 13.37
CA ALA A 27 8.07 -3.81 12.30
C ALA A 27 7.64 -4.93 11.35
N VAL A 28 6.42 -4.84 10.83
CA VAL A 28 5.96 -5.74 9.77
C VAL A 28 6.48 -5.24 8.45
N ARG A 29 6.97 -6.16 7.62
CA ARG A 29 7.63 -5.88 6.35
C ARG A 29 7.08 -6.73 5.23
N TRP A 30 7.19 -6.18 4.03
CA TRP A 30 6.92 -6.85 2.77
C TRP A 30 8.03 -6.57 1.77
N SER A 31 8.19 -7.46 0.80
CA SER A 31 9.14 -7.33 -0.29
C SER A 31 8.54 -7.88 -1.57
N SER A 32 8.40 -7.02 -2.59
CA SER A 32 7.93 -7.43 -3.92
C SER A 32 8.56 -6.53 -4.98
N ALA A 33 9.49 -7.08 -5.75
CA ALA A 33 10.05 -6.36 -6.90
C ALA A 33 8.99 -6.05 -7.98
N PRO A 34 8.02 -6.93 -8.30
CA PRO A 34 6.90 -6.61 -9.19
C PRO A 34 6.09 -5.41 -8.70
N ALA A 35 5.67 -5.38 -7.43
CA ALA A 35 4.87 -4.28 -6.91
C ALA A 35 5.64 -2.96 -6.86
N VAL A 36 6.92 -2.99 -6.47
CA VAL A 36 7.80 -1.81 -6.48
C VAL A 36 7.92 -1.21 -7.89
N ARG A 37 8.02 -2.06 -8.91
CA ARG A 37 8.09 -1.62 -10.31
C ARG A 37 6.76 -1.09 -10.82
N ALA A 38 5.67 -1.81 -10.58
CA ALA A 38 4.33 -1.43 -11.03
C ALA A 38 3.83 -0.13 -10.38
N ALA A 39 4.14 0.09 -9.10
CA ALA A 39 3.83 1.33 -8.40
C ALA A 39 4.88 2.43 -8.58
N ASN A 40 5.91 2.20 -9.40
CA ASN A 40 6.99 3.14 -9.67
C ASN A 40 7.67 3.73 -8.41
N LEU A 41 7.86 2.92 -7.36
CA LEU A 41 8.28 3.43 -6.04
C LEU A 41 9.71 4.01 -6.01
N HIS A 42 10.52 3.78 -7.04
CA HIS A 42 11.89 4.28 -7.08
C HIS A 42 11.97 5.80 -7.29
N ASP A 43 10.94 6.42 -7.89
CA ASP A 43 10.80 7.88 -8.00
C ASP A 43 10.22 8.53 -6.74
N HIS A 44 9.79 7.72 -5.77
CA HIS A 44 9.05 8.17 -4.59
C HIS A 44 9.91 8.05 -3.31
N LYS A 45 9.55 8.83 -2.28
CA LYS A 45 10.29 8.88 -1.01
C LYS A 45 9.55 8.26 0.15
N SER A 46 8.22 8.26 0.13
CA SER A 46 7.40 7.71 1.22
C SER A 46 6.11 7.08 0.69
N LEU A 47 5.52 6.21 1.48
CA LEU A 47 4.21 5.59 1.29
C LEU A 47 3.28 6.06 2.42
N LEU A 48 2.10 6.56 2.06
CA LEU A 48 1.04 6.92 2.98
C LEU A 48 0.00 5.82 2.98
N PHE A 49 -0.20 5.17 4.13
CA PHE A 49 -1.15 4.09 4.27
C PHE A 49 -2.50 4.62 4.77
N ALA A 50 -3.58 4.05 4.23
CA ALA A 50 -4.93 4.28 4.71
C ALA A 50 -5.71 2.96 4.67
N PRO A 51 -6.53 2.68 5.69
CA PRO A 51 -7.44 1.55 5.64
C PRO A 51 -8.50 1.75 4.56
N HIS A 52 -8.87 0.67 3.87
CA HIS A 52 -9.99 0.70 2.97
C HIS A 52 -11.30 0.70 3.80
N PRO A 53 -12.26 1.62 3.55
CA PRO A 53 -13.45 1.81 4.38
C PRO A 53 -14.38 0.59 4.38
N ASP A 54 -14.50 -0.10 3.24
CA ASP A 54 -15.47 -1.20 3.07
C ASP A 54 -14.86 -2.61 2.99
N ARG A 55 -13.53 -2.74 3.06
CA ARG A 55 -12.85 -4.01 2.78
C ARG A 55 -11.70 -4.23 3.75
N GLN A 56 -11.38 -5.49 3.99
CA GLN A 56 -10.14 -5.85 4.67
C GLN A 56 -8.95 -5.62 3.73
N ALA A 57 -8.59 -4.35 3.52
CA ALA A 57 -7.52 -3.96 2.63
C ALA A 57 -6.84 -2.68 3.15
N LEU A 58 -5.56 -2.52 2.82
CA LEU A 58 -4.81 -1.31 3.05
C LEU A 58 -4.42 -0.70 1.72
N VAL A 59 -4.67 0.59 1.56
CA VAL A 59 -4.24 1.38 0.41
C VAL A 59 -2.98 2.12 0.81
N ALA A 60 -1.95 2.10 -0.03
CA ALA A 60 -0.74 2.88 0.15
C ALA A 60 -0.50 3.75 -1.07
N VAL A 61 -0.39 5.05 -0.87
CA VAL A 61 -0.08 6.01 -1.92
C VAL A 61 1.36 6.47 -1.79
N ALA A 62 2.10 6.36 -2.87
CA ALA A 62 3.47 6.82 -2.94
C ALA A 62 3.51 8.34 -3.11
N THR A 63 4.39 9.00 -2.36
CA THR A 63 4.65 10.43 -2.44
C THR A 63 6.13 10.69 -2.64
N THR A 64 6.45 11.78 -3.35
CA THR A 64 7.82 12.27 -3.54
C THR A 64 8.34 13.06 -2.33
N GLU A 65 7.47 13.34 -1.36
CA GLU A 65 7.81 13.99 -0.10
C GLU A 65 8.43 13.00 0.88
N ALA A 66 9.44 13.48 1.62
CA ALA A 66 10.13 12.67 2.62
C ALA A 66 9.39 12.75 3.97
N ILE A 67 8.23 12.10 4.04
CA ILE A 67 7.41 11.99 5.26
C ILE A 67 7.86 10.76 6.05
N ASP A 68 8.04 10.89 7.36
CA ASP A 68 8.38 9.77 8.23
C ASP A 68 7.27 9.48 9.25
N GLY A 69 7.33 8.27 9.82
CA GLY A 69 6.38 7.78 10.83
C GLY A 69 6.31 8.60 12.13
N ARG A 70 7.12 9.66 12.26
CA ARG A 70 7.12 10.60 13.39
C ARG A 70 6.24 11.80 13.12
N SER A 71 6.22 12.29 11.88
CA SER A 71 5.35 13.39 11.45
C SER A 71 3.96 12.92 11.05
N GLN A 72 3.83 11.69 10.55
CA GLN A 72 2.55 11.04 10.29
C GLN A 72 2.65 9.55 10.64
N GLU A 73 1.83 9.08 11.57
CA GLU A 73 1.81 7.69 12.04
C GLU A 73 1.60 6.66 10.91
N ASN A 74 0.87 7.05 9.86
CA ASN A 74 0.57 6.19 8.72
C ASN A 74 1.57 6.31 7.55
N ALA A 75 2.65 7.08 7.72
CA ALA A 75 3.65 7.29 6.69
C ALA A 75 4.88 6.40 6.90
N VAL A 76 5.29 5.69 5.85
CA VAL A 76 6.51 4.89 5.84
C VAL A 76 7.47 5.41 4.79
N ARG A 77 8.69 5.72 5.20
CA ARG A 77 9.74 6.12 4.27
C ARG A 77 10.19 4.95 3.42
N ILE A 78 10.22 5.15 2.10
CA ILE A 78 10.77 4.21 1.13
C ILE A 78 12.30 4.28 1.27
N ARG A 79 12.91 3.16 1.66
CA ARG A 79 14.37 3.00 1.66
C ARG A 79 14.77 2.13 0.48
N SER A 80 15.30 2.76 -0.56
CA SER A 80 15.68 2.08 -1.80
C SER A 80 16.80 1.03 -1.63
N ASP A 81 17.51 0.99 -0.50
CA ASP A 81 18.66 0.07 -0.30
C ASP A 81 18.29 -1.36 0.11
N ARG A 82 17.06 -1.63 0.59
CA ARG A 82 16.74 -2.95 1.19
C ARG A 82 15.66 -3.77 0.51
N GLY A 83 14.96 -3.24 -0.49
CA GLY A 83 13.83 -3.94 -1.14
C GLY A 83 12.73 -4.40 -0.18
N ASN A 84 12.76 -3.92 1.06
CA ASN A 84 11.91 -4.32 2.17
C ASN A 84 11.22 -3.07 2.69
N HIS A 85 9.91 -3.02 2.55
CA HIS A 85 9.09 -1.88 2.94
C HIS A 85 8.34 -2.23 4.22
N ALA A 86 8.30 -1.29 5.16
CA ALA A 86 7.54 -1.50 6.38
C ALA A 86 6.05 -1.24 6.15
N LEU A 87 5.22 -1.92 6.92
CA LEU A 87 3.80 -1.64 7.09
C LEU A 87 3.58 -1.08 8.50
N PRO A 88 2.71 -0.08 8.66
CA PRO A 88 2.30 0.40 9.98
C PRO A 88 1.55 -0.72 10.71
N LYS A 89 2.09 -1.13 11.86
CA LYS A 89 1.55 -2.24 12.68
C LYS A 89 0.10 -2.00 13.12
N GLU A 90 -0.26 -0.74 13.32
CA GLU A 90 -1.58 -0.32 13.80
C GLU A 90 -2.66 -0.54 12.74
N LEU A 91 -2.26 -0.68 11.47
CA LEU A 91 -3.19 -0.93 10.39
C LEU A 91 -3.31 -2.41 10.02
N LEU A 92 -2.57 -3.31 10.68
CA LEU A 92 -2.62 -4.76 10.39
C LEU A 92 -3.97 -5.37 10.72
N GLU A 93 -4.65 -4.85 11.74
CA GLU A 93 -6.00 -5.28 12.11
C GLU A 93 -6.98 -5.16 10.93
N HIS A 94 -6.78 -4.19 10.03
CA HIS A 94 -7.58 -4.02 8.82
C HIS A 94 -7.30 -5.08 7.75
N LEU A 95 -6.16 -5.77 7.81
CA LEU A 95 -5.90 -6.98 7.02
C LEU A 95 -6.46 -8.24 7.71
N GLY A 96 -7.24 -8.09 8.77
CA GLY A 96 -7.81 -9.21 9.52
C GLY A 96 -6.74 -10.06 10.20
N ALA A 97 -5.60 -9.45 10.54
CA ALA A 97 -4.46 -10.16 11.12
C ALA A 97 -3.78 -9.36 12.22
N ASP A 98 -3.29 -10.09 13.22
CA ASP A 98 -2.52 -9.54 14.31
C ASP A 98 -1.00 -9.70 14.06
N PHE A 99 -0.19 -8.92 14.79
CA PHE A 99 1.27 -9.00 14.70
C PHE A 99 1.81 -10.43 14.92
N ASP A 100 1.17 -11.21 15.80
CA ASP A 100 1.53 -12.60 16.09
C ASP A 100 1.28 -13.54 14.90
N ALA A 101 0.22 -13.30 14.13
CA ALA A 101 -0.06 -14.05 12.89
C ALA A 101 0.96 -13.77 11.80
N VAL A 102 1.56 -12.57 11.80
CA VAL A 102 2.68 -12.21 10.92
C VAL A 102 3.99 -12.84 11.40
N ASP A 103 4.24 -12.82 12.71
CA ASP A 103 5.45 -13.37 13.32
C ASP A 103 5.58 -14.89 13.09
N THR A 104 4.46 -15.59 13.12
CA THR A 104 4.36 -17.02 12.80
C THR A 104 4.44 -17.32 11.30
N GLY A 105 4.60 -16.32 10.44
CA GLY A 105 4.75 -16.47 8.99
C GLY A 105 3.47 -16.91 8.27
N SER A 106 2.30 -16.77 8.89
CA SER A 106 1.04 -17.30 8.36
C SER A 106 0.26 -16.29 7.51
N LEU A 107 0.68 -15.02 7.47
CA LEU A 107 -0.06 -13.97 6.77
C LEU A 107 0.47 -13.72 5.36
N ARG A 108 -0.35 -14.09 4.36
CA ARG A 108 -0.12 -13.80 2.95
C ARG A 108 -1.02 -12.66 2.50
N VAL A 109 -0.47 -11.71 1.78
CA VAL A 109 -1.21 -10.57 1.21
C VAL A 109 -1.02 -10.52 -0.30
N ALA A 110 -2.13 -10.39 -1.01
CA ALA A 110 -2.17 -9.98 -2.39
C ALA A 110 -1.86 -8.48 -2.47
N ILE A 111 -0.91 -8.12 -3.34
CA ILE A 111 -0.57 -6.74 -3.64
C ILE A 111 -1.12 -6.43 -5.02
N PHE A 112 -2.00 -5.44 -5.06
CA PHE A 112 -2.43 -4.80 -6.30
C PHE A 112 -1.65 -3.51 -6.45
N ALA A 113 -1.18 -3.19 -7.65
CA ALA A 113 -0.35 -2.00 -7.86
C ALA A 113 -0.69 -1.30 -9.17
N THR A 114 -0.55 0.02 -9.16
CA THR A 114 -0.60 0.90 -10.32
C THR A 114 0.23 2.15 -9.99
N ASP A 115 0.50 3.01 -10.96
CA ASP A 115 1.46 4.12 -10.82
C ASP A 115 1.24 4.97 -9.53
N GLY A 116 2.18 4.87 -8.59
CA GLY A 116 2.13 5.54 -7.29
C GLY A 116 1.11 5.00 -6.28
N LEU A 117 0.50 3.83 -6.50
CA LEU A 117 -0.54 3.24 -5.65
C LEU A 117 -0.29 1.74 -5.45
N LEU A 118 -0.44 1.30 -4.21
CA LEU A 118 -0.42 -0.10 -3.80
C LEU A 118 -1.67 -0.39 -2.99
N VAL A 119 -2.25 -1.56 -3.17
CA VAL A 119 -3.32 -2.06 -2.32
C VAL A 119 -2.98 -3.45 -1.83
N PHE A 120 -3.00 -3.60 -0.51
CA PHE A 120 -2.72 -4.85 0.18
C PHE A 120 -4.04 -5.44 0.62
N GLN A 121 -4.26 -6.71 0.30
CA GLN A 121 -5.44 -7.45 0.71
C GLN A 121 -5.03 -8.84 1.18
N PRO A 122 -5.70 -9.45 2.18
CA PRO A 122 -5.44 -10.83 2.56
C PRO A 122 -5.58 -11.78 1.36
N ALA A 123 -4.58 -12.65 1.16
CA ALA A 123 -4.58 -13.61 0.06
C ALA A 123 -5.60 -14.74 0.25
N THR A 124 -6.26 -14.84 1.41
CA THR A 124 -7.44 -15.70 1.61
C THR A 124 -8.67 -15.15 0.89
N THR A 125 -8.65 -13.87 0.53
CA THR A 125 -9.77 -13.10 -0.02
C THR A 125 -9.39 -12.53 -1.38
N VAL A 126 -8.71 -13.30 -2.26
CA VAL A 126 -8.38 -12.87 -3.63
C VAL A 126 -9.64 -12.80 -4.49
N ALA A 127 -10.48 -11.82 -4.21
CA ALA A 127 -11.53 -11.33 -5.07
C ALA A 127 -11.05 -10.02 -5.69
N GLU A 128 -11.43 -9.74 -6.94
CA GLU A 128 -11.16 -8.46 -7.59
C GLU A 128 -11.48 -7.30 -6.63
N CYS A 129 -10.47 -6.46 -6.36
CA CYS A 129 -10.59 -5.33 -5.45
C CYS A 129 -10.62 -4.02 -6.22
N PRO A 130 -11.80 -3.59 -6.73
CA PRO A 130 -11.94 -2.25 -7.26
C PRO A 130 -11.65 -1.25 -6.15
N VAL A 131 -10.58 -0.46 -6.32
CA VAL A 131 -10.20 0.60 -5.39
C VAL A 131 -11.02 1.84 -5.74
N PRO A 132 -11.77 2.41 -4.77
CA PRO A 132 -12.54 3.63 -5.00
C PRO A 132 -11.62 4.76 -5.45
N ALA A 133 -11.97 5.44 -6.54
CA ALA A 133 -11.22 6.60 -7.03
C ALA A 133 -11.09 7.70 -5.95
N ASP A 134 -12.11 7.84 -5.09
CA ASP A 134 -12.15 8.76 -3.96
C ASP A 134 -11.00 8.55 -2.95
N LEU A 135 -10.52 7.32 -2.75
CA LEU A 135 -9.37 7.07 -1.87
C LEU A 135 -8.06 7.51 -2.51
N ILE A 136 -7.94 7.33 -3.83
CA ILE A 136 -6.77 7.76 -4.59
C ILE A 136 -6.71 9.29 -4.56
N GLU A 137 -7.85 9.95 -4.76
CA GLU A 137 -7.96 11.41 -4.68
C GLU A 137 -7.80 11.94 -3.26
N ALA A 138 -8.43 11.35 -2.24
CA ALA A 138 -8.31 11.80 -0.85
C ALA A 138 -6.88 11.67 -0.31
N THR A 139 -6.17 10.61 -0.69
CA THR A 139 -4.76 10.43 -0.27
C THR A 139 -3.81 11.33 -1.07
N ARG A 140 -4.19 11.79 -2.27
CA ARG A 140 -3.45 12.82 -3.04
C ARG A 140 -3.80 14.25 -2.62
N ALA A 141 -5.04 14.50 -2.21
CA ALA A 141 -5.56 15.82 -1.85
C ALA A 141 -5.20 16.25 -0.41
N GLY A 142 -4.70 15.32 0.41
CA GLY A 142 -4.09 15.63 1.71
C GLY A 142 -2.66 16.18 1.64
N GLN A 143 -2.17 16.50 0.43
CA GLN A 143 -0.88 17.17 0.16
C GLN A 143 -0.98 18.70 0.26
#